data_AF-A0A2R7R417-F1
#
_entry.id   AF-A0A2R7R417-F1
#
_cell.length_a   1.000
_cell.length_b   1.000
_cell.length_c   1.000
_cell.angle_alpha   90.00
_cell.angle_beta   90.00
_cell.angle_gamma   90.00
#
_symmetry.space_group_name_H-M   'P 1'
#
loop_
_entity.id
_entity.type
_entity.pdbx_description
1 polymer ?
#
loop_
_entity_poly.entity_id
_entity_poly.type
_entity_poly.pdbx_seq_one_letter_code
_entity_poly.pdbx_strand_id
1 'polypeptide(L)'
;MSVSRSAIKKEPVARSTMELQPFVWEGTDKRGVKMKGEQPAKNANLLRAELRRMGIMPSVVKPKPKPLFGAAGKAVGPKDISFFSRQMATMMKSGVPIVSALEIIGSGHKNPRMKKLVDTIRTDIEGGSSLYEAISKHPVQFDELYRNLVRAGEGAGVLETVLDTVATYKENIEALKGKIKKALFYPAMVVAVAIIVSAILLIFVVPQFEEVFSGFGAELPAFTQMIVGMSRFTVSYWWLMLLIAGGSIVGFTYAYKRSPKMQHTMDRWILKVPVIGEIMNNSAIARFARTTAVTFKAGVPLVEALGIVAGATGNKVYEEAVLRMRDDVSVGYPVNMAMKQVNRFPHMVVQMTAIGEEAGALDTMLFKVAEYYEQEVNNAVDALSSLLEPMIMVFIGTIVGGMVIGMYLPIFKLGAVVG
;
A
#
# COMPACT_ATOMS: atom_id res chain seq x y z
N MET A 1 -37.41 3.03 -68.01
CA MET A 1 -36.58 3.40 -66.84
C MET A 1 -37.32 2.98 -65.57
N SER A 2 -36.89 1.88 -64.96
CA SER A 2 -37.59 1.21 -63.86
C SER A 2 -37.13 1.70 -62.50
N VAL A 3 -38.08 2.10 -61.67
CA VAL A 3 -37.92 2.57 -60.29
C VAL A 3 -37.50 1.41 -59.39
N SER A 4 -36.33 1.50 -58.74
CA SER A 4 -35.90 0.55 -57.70
C SER A 4 -36.02 1.20 -56.33
N ARG A 5 -36.90 0.64 -55.48
CA ARG A 5 -37.15 1.07 -54.10
C ARG A 5 -35.97 0.69 -53.21
N SER A 6 -35.44 1.67 -52.47
CA SER A 6 -34.42 1.46 -51.44
C SER A 6 -34.97 0.59 -50.31
N ALA A 7 -34.39 -0.60 -50.12
CA ALA A 7 -34.70 -1.49 -49.01
C ALA A 7 -33.93 -1.05 -47.76
N ILE A 8 -34.66 -0.62 -46.73
CA ILE A 8 -34.10 -0.34 -45.40
C ILE A 8 -33.57 -1.65 -44.83
N LYS A 9 -32.26 -1.74 -44.64
CA LYS A 9 -31.56 -2.88 -44.04
C LYS A 9 -31.90 -2.90 -42.54
N LYS A 10 -32.84 -3.76 -42.12
CA LYS A 10 -33.07 -4.06 -40.70
C LYS A 10 -31.78 -4.65 -40.12
N GLU A 11 -31.20 -4.00 -39.12
CA GLU A 11 -30.11 -4.58 -38.33
C GLU A 11 -30.59 -5.89 -37.67
N PRO A 12 -29.76 -6.93 -37.65
CA PRO A 12 -30.13 -8.20 -37.04
C PRO A 12 -30.26 -7.99 -35.53
N VAL A 13 -31.42 -8.35 -34.99
CA VAL A 13 -31.64 -8.42 -33.53
C VAL A 13 -30.66 -9.46 -32.98
N ALA A 14 -29.61 -9.00 -32.32
CA ALA A 14 -28.69 -9.87 -31.60
C ALA A 14 -29.51 -10.72 -30.63
N ARG A 15 -29.48 -12.04 -30.81
CA ARG A 15 -29.98 -12.99 -29.82
C ARG A 15 -29.11 -12.83 -28.57
N SER A 16 -29.59 -12.01 -27.65
CA SER A 16 -29.02 -11.82 -26.32
C SER A 16 -28.91 -13.18 -25.65
N THR A 17 -27.67 -13.59 -25.40
CA THR A 17 -27.32 -14.49 -24.32
C THR A 17 -28.05 -14.05 -23.04
N MET A 18 -28.49 -15.03 -22.25
CA MET A 18 -29.32 -14.86 -21.05
C MET A 18 -28.57 -14.20 -19.88
N GLU A 19 -27.89 -13.08 -20.11
CA GLU A 19 -27.21 -12.33 -19.05
C GLU A 19 -28.21 -11.40 -18.36
N LEU A 20 -28.29 -11.50 -17.04
CA LEU A 20 -29.06 -10.58 -16.23
C LEU A 20 -28.44 -9.18 -16.32
N GLN A 21 -29.20 -8.19 -16.77
CA GLN A 21 -28.75 -6.80 -16.82
C GLN A 21 -29.29 -6.02 -15.61
N PRO A 22 -28.50 -5.12 -15.00
CA PRO A 22 -28.99 -4.28 -13.92
C PRO A 22 -29.96 -3.21 -14.45
N PHE A 23 -31.16 -3.16 -13.87
CA PHE A 23 -32.16 -2.13 -14.12
C PHE A 23 -32.35 -1.27 -12.88
N VAL A 24 -32.58 0.03 -13.10
CA VAL A 24 -33.04 0.94 -12.05
C VAL A 24 -34.54 1.10 -12.21
N TRP A 25 -35.27 0.99 -11.10
CA TRP A 25 -36.71 1.12 -11.09
C TRP A 25 -37.18 2.12 -10.03
N GLU A 26 -38.29 2.78 -10.35
CA GLU A 26 -39.09 3.56 -9.41
C GLU A 26 -40.52 3.05 -9.50
N GLY A 27 -41.19 2.95 -8.36
CA GLY A 27 -42.57 2.48 -8.29
C GLY A 27 -43.26 2.91 -7.01
N THR A 28 -44.54 2.64 -6.90
CA THR A 28 -45.35 3.00 -5.74
C THR A 28 -45.88 1.72 -5.10
N ASP A 29 -45.68 1.56 -3.78
CA ASP A 29 -46.26 0.45 -3.02
C ASP A 29 -47.78 0.63 -2.85
N LYS A 30 -48.50 -0.41 -2.40
CA LYS A 30 -49.94 -0.41 -2.08
C LYS A 30 -50.35 0.71 -1.13
N ARG A 31 -49.41 1.22 -0.33
CA ARG A 31 -49.60 2.34 0.61
C ARG A 31 -49.44 3.73 -0.02
N GLY A 32 -49.18 3.82 -1.33
CA GLY A 32 -48.93 5.10 -2.01
C GLY A 32 -47.51 5.65 -1.84
N VAL A 33 -46.61 4.91 -1.18
CA VAL A 33 -45.22 5.34 -0.93
C VAL A 33 -44.36 5.03 -2.15
N LYS A 34 -43.62 6.04 -2.63
CA LYS A 34 -42.64 5.87 -3.72
C LYS A 34 -41.43 5.09 -3.21
N MET A 35 -41.12 3.99 -3.88
CA MET A 35 -39.95 3.16 -3.65
C MET A 35 -39.05 3.17 -4.89
N LYS A 36 -37.74 3.11 -4.66
CA LYS A 36 -36.73 3.08 -5.71
C LYS A 36 -35.75 1.95 -5.41
N GLY A 37 -35.24 1.30 -6.44
CA GLY A 37 -34.31 0.20 -6.28
C GLY A 37 -33.56 -0.13 -7.55
N GLU A 38 -32.56 -0.99 -7.38
CA GLU A 38 -31.81 -1.59 -8.48
C GLU A 38 -31.99 -3.11 -8.42
N GLN A 39 -32.37 -3.73 -9.53
CA GLN A 39 -32.53 -5.19 -9.59
C GLN A 39 -32.01 -5.75 -10.92
N PRO A 40 -31.24 -6.84 -10.90
CA PRO A 40 -30.86 -7.56 -12.12
C PRO A 40 -32.09 -8.25 -12.73
N ALA A 41 -32.33 -8.06 -14.02
CA ALA A 41 -33.44 -8.70 -14.73
C ALA A 41 -33.06 -9.04 -16.17
N LYS A 42 -33.72 -10.07 -16.74
CA LYS A 42 -33.52 -10.48 -18.14
C LYS A 42 -34.02 -9.43 -19.13
N ASN A 43 -35.10 -8.73 -18.79
CA ASN A 43 -35.63 -7.61 -19.56
C ASN A 43 -36.53 -6.71 -18.68
N ALA A 44 -36.79 -5.48 -19.14
CA ALA A 44 -37.60 -4.50 -18.41
C ALA A 44 -39.04 -4.99 -18.11
N ASN A 45 -39.62 -5.81 -18.98
CA ASN A 45 -40.99 -6.28 -18.83
C ASN A 45 -41.11 -7.35 -17.75
N LEU A 46 -40.11 -8.23 -17.65
CA LEU A 46 -40.01 -9.25 -16.61
C LEU A 46 -39.85 -8.58 -15.23
N LEU A 47 -38.98 -7.56 -15.13
CA LEU A 47 -38.84 -6.80 -13.89
C LEU A 47 -40.13 -6.08 -13.49
N ARG A 48 -40.87 -5.49 -14.45
CA ARG A 48 -42.18 -4.89 -14.16
C ARG A 48 -43.18 -5.91 -13.61
N ALA A 49 -43.19 -7.12 -14.17
CA ALA A 49 -44.07 -8.19 -13.70
C ALA A 49 -43.70 -8.64 -12.28
N GLU A 50 -42.40 -8.77 -12.00
CA GLU A 50 -41.88 -9.13 -10.68
C GLU A 50 -42.19 -8.06 -9.62
N LEU A 51 -41.99 -6.78 -9.95
CA LEU A 51 -42.35 -5.64 -9.07
C LEU A 51 -43.85 -5.62 -8.75
N ARG A 52 -44.72 -5.86 -9.75
CA ARG A 52 -46.17 -5.97 -9.53
C ARG A 52 -46.53 -7.15 -8.63
N ARG A 53 -45.84 -8.29 -8.77
CA ARG A 53 -46.02 -9.46 -7.89
C ARG A 53 -45.62 -9.14 -6.45
N MET A 54 -44.62 -8.28 -6.25
CA MET A 54 -44.22 -7.76 -4.94
C MET A 54 -45.13 -6.64 -4.41
N GLY A 55 -46.21 -6.28 -5.13
CA GLY A 55 -47.15 -5.23 -4.70
C GLY A 55 -46.71 -3.81 -5.08
N ILE A 56 -45.65 -3.66 -5.87
CA ILE A 56 -45.10 -2.38 -6.29
C ILE A 56 -45.61 -2.08 -7.71
N MET A 57 -46.32 -0.97 -7.90
CA MET A 57 -46.67 -0.47 -9.24
C MET A 57 -45.48 0.27 -9.85
N PRO A 58 -44.78 -0.27 -10.87
CA PRO A 58 -43.61 0.36 -11.44
C PRO A 58 -44.00 1.57 -12.31
N SER A 59 -43.44 2.74 -12.01
CA SER A 59 -43.58 3.96 -12.82
C SER A 59 -42.44 4.13 -13.82
N VAL A 60 -41.21 3.80 -13.41
CA VAL A 60 -40.01 3.87 -14.24
C VAL A 60 -39.27 2.55 -14.14
N VAL A 61 -38.92 1.95 -15.28
CA VAL A 61 -37.98 0.82 -15.35
C VAL A 61 -37.08 1.07 -16.54
N LYS A 62 -35.80 1.33 -16.28
CA LYS A 62 -34.80 1.66 -17.31
C LYS A 62 -33.51 0.85 -17.07
N PRO A 63 -32.81 0.42 -18.12
CA PRO A 63 -31.48 -0.16 -17.98
C PRO A 63 -30.59 0.83 -17.22
N LYS A 64 -29.78 0.35 -16.27
CA LYS A 64 -28.88 1.22 -15.53
C LYS A 64 -27.89 1.86 -16.52
N PRO A 65 -27.87 3.19 -16.69
CA PRO A 65 -26.95 3.83 -17.62
C PRO A 65 -25.51 3.53 -17.19
N LYS A 66 -24.68 3.07 -18.13
CA LYS A 66 -23.24 2.89 -17.88
C LYS A 66 -22.65 4.27 -17.54
N PRO A 67 -22.06 4.48 -16.35
CA PRO A 67 -21.54 5.80 -16.03
C PRO A 67 -20.35 6.12 -16.95
N LEU A 68 -20.44 7.22 -17.69
CA LEU A 68 -19.42 7.68 -18.64
C LEU A 68 -18.11 8.09 -17.93
N PHE A 69 -18.17 8.44 -16.65
CA PHE A 69 -17.02 8.68 -15.77
C PHE A 69 -17.31 8.13 -14.37
N GLY A 70 -16.34 7.47 -13.73
CA GLY A 70 -16.38 7.15 -12.29
C GLY A 70 -17.01 5.81 -11.86
N ALA A 71 -17.50 4.97 -12.77
CA ALA A 71 -18.11 3.68 -12.42
C ALA A 71 -17.13 2.62 -11.89
N ALA A 72 -15.85 2.78 -12.22
CA ALA A 72 -14.91 1.66 -12.13
C ALA A 72 -14.46 1.36 -10.69
N GLY A 73 -14.81 2.17 -9.68
CA GLY A 73 -14.29 2.04 -8.32
C GLY A 73 -12.78 2.32 -8.23
N LYS A 74 -12.27 2.55 -7.01
CA LYS A 74 -10.83 2.69 -6.78
C LYS A 74 -10.15 1.33 -6.90
N ALA A 75 -8.88 1.30 -7.30
CA ALA A 75 -8.08 0.08 -7.25
C ALA A 75 -8.11 -0.51 -5.83
N VAL A 76 -8.23 -1.84 -5.72
CA VAL A 76 -8.24 -2.53 -4.42
C VAL A 76 -6.89 -2.32 -3.75
N GLY A 77 -6.90 -1.63 -2.62
CA GLY A 77 -5.70 -1.28 -1.88
C GLY A 77 -5.37 -2.27 -0.75
N PRO A 78 -4.16 -2.22 -0.18
CA PRO A 78 -3.78 -3.04 0.97
C PRO A 78 -4.73 -2.92 2.17
N LYS A 79 -5.24 -1.71 2.43
CA LYS A 79 -6.23 -1.44 3.49
C LYS A 79 -7.56 -2.15 3.26
N ASP A 80 -8.02 -2.25 2.01
CA ASP A 80 -9.25 -3.00 1.69
C ASP A 80 -9.06 -4.49 1.99
N ILE A 81 -7.89 -5.05 1.64
CA ILE A 81 -7.54 -6.45 1.92
C ILE A 81 -7.39 -6.70 3.42
N SER A 82 -6.80 -5.77 4.17
CA SER A 82 -6.73 -5.86 5.63
C SER A 82 -8.13 -5.94 6.26
N PHE A 83 -9.05 -5.07 5.82
CA PHE A 83 -10.42 -5.05 6.34
C PHE A 83 -11.20 -6.32 5.97
N PHE A 84 -11.08 -6.75 4.71
CA PHE A 84 -11.64 -8.01 4.23
C PHE A 84 -11.15 -9.20 5.07
N SER A 85 -9.84 -9.27 5.34
CA SER A 85 -9.24 -10.39 6.07
C SER A 85 -9.76 -10.45 7.50
N ARG A 86 -9.87 -9.29 8.19
CA ARG A 86 -10.46 -9.22 9.53
C ARG A 86 -11.92 -9.64 9.53
N GLN A 87 -12.72 -9.15 8.58
CA GLN A 87 -14.13 -9.52 8.49
C GLN A 87 -14.30 -11.03 8.21
N MET A 88 -13.52 -11.60 7.30
CA MET A 88 -13.50 -13.04 7.04
C MET A 88 -13.15 -13.83 8.29
N ALA A 89 -12.09 -13.44 9.00
CA ALA A 89 -11.69 -14.09 10.25
C ALA A 89 -12.80 -14.05 11.31
N THR A 90 -13.43 -12.89 11.52
CA THR A 90 -14.53 -12.75 12.49
C THR A 90 -15.76 -13.58 12.12
N MET A 91 -16.14 -13.62 10.84
CA MET A 91 -17.28 -14.41 10.37
C MET A 91 -17.01 -15.91 10.52
N MET A 92 -15.83 -16.37 10.09
CA MET A 92 -15.43 -17.76 10.20
C MET A 92 -15.36 -18.22 11.66
N LYS A 93 -14.80 -17.38 12.55
CA LYS A 93 -14.77 -17.62 14.00
C LYS A 93 -16.15 -17.70 14.65
N SER A 94 -17.13 -17.04 14.04
CA SER A 94 -18.53 -17.10 14.48
C SER A 94 -19.27 -18.30 13.89
N GLY A 95 -18.57 -19.21 13.19
CA GLY A 95 -19.15 -20.39 12.55
C GLY A 95 -19.98 -20.09 11.29
N VAL A 96 -19.88 -18.88 10.73
CA VAL A 96 -20.60 -18.51 9.50
C VAL A 96 -19.97 -19.25 8.32
N PRO A 97 -20.76 -19.95 7.48
CA PRO A 97 -20.25 -20.60 6.29
C PRO A 97 -19.52 -19.63 5.36
N ILE A 98 -18.42 -20.07 4.75
CA ILE A 98 -17.51 -19.21 3.98
C ILE A 98 -18.21 -18.47 2.83
N VAL A 99 -19.13 -19.12 2.12
CA VAL A 99 -19.89 -18.53 1.02
C VAL A 99 -20.80 -17.40 1.54
N SER A 100 -21.50 -17.62 2.65
CA SER A 100 -22.33 -16.61 3.30
C SER A 100 -21.51 -15.44 3.83
N ALA A 101 -20.32 -15.72 4.40
CA ALA A 101 -19.40 -14.68 4.85
C ALA A 101 -18.95 -13.78 3.69
N LEU A 102 -18.56 -14.39 2.56
CA LEU A 102 -18.18 -13.65 1.34
C LEU A 102 -19.34 -12.82 0.78
N GLU A 103 -20.57 -13.34 0.80
CA GLU A 103 -21.76 -12.61 0.37
C GLU A 103 -22.02 -11.35 1.22
N ILE A 104 -21.94 -11.49 2.55
CA ILE A 104 -22.13 -10.36 3.49
C ILE A 104 -21.04 -9.30 3.28
N ILE A 105 -19.78 -9.74 3.16
CA ILE A 105 -18.64 -8.84 2.99
C ILE A 105 -18.68 -8.14 1.63
N GLY A 106 -18.99 -8.86 0.55
CA GLY A 106 -19.13 -8.30 -0.79
C GLY A 106 -20.25 -7.26 -0.86
N SER A 107 -21.38 -7.55 -0.21
CA SER A 107 -22.53 -6.63 -0.16
C SER A 107 -22.27 -5.38 0.69
N GLY A 108 -21.45 -5.49 1.74
CA GLY A 108 -21.10 -4.38 2.64
C GLY A 108 -19.99 -3.45 2.13
N HIS A 109 -19.25 -3.83 1.07
CA HIS A 109 -18.09 -3.06 0.63
C HIS A 109 -18.47 -1.82 -0.21
N LYS A 110 -17.96 -0.63 0.20
CA LYS A 110 -18.16 0.63 -0.52
C LYS A 110 -17.46 0.70 -1.90
N ASN A 111 -16.43 -0.12 -2.12
CA ASN A 111 -15.64 -0.10 -3.36
C ASN A 111 -16.18 -1.14 -4.35
N PRO A 112 -16.73 -0.75 -5.52
CA PRO A 112 -17.24 -1.69 -6.51
C PRO A 112 -16.22 -2.71 -7.03
N ARG A 113 -14.92 -2.34 -7.10
CA ARG A 113 -13.86 -3.30 -7.50
C ARG A 113 -13.66 -4.38 -6.45
N MET A 114 -13.74 -4.00 -5.17
CA MET A 114 -13.60 -4.95 -4.07
C MET A 114 -14.80 -5.88 -4.01
N LYS A 115 -16.02 -5.34 -4.18
CA LYS A 115 -17.23 -6.16 -4.31
C LYS A 115 -17.09 -7.18 -5.43
N LYS A 116 -16.69 -6.74 -6.64
CA LYS A 116 -16.47 -7.65 -7.78
C LYS A 116 -15.42 -8.72 -7.49
N LEU A 117 -14.32 -8.37 -6.81
CA LEU A 117 -13.28 -9.32 -6.41
C LEU A 117 -13.84 -10.39 -5.47
N VAL A 118 -14.56 -9.97 -4.42
CA VAL A 118 -15.17 -10.87 -3.44
C VAL A 118 -16.25 -11.74 -4.08
N ASP A 119 -17.08 -11.17 -4.94
CA ASP A 119 -18.11 -11.92 -5.69
C ASP A 119 -17.46 -12.97 -6.61
N THR A 120 -16.33 -12.66 -7.24
CA THR A 120 -15.58 -13.63 -8.07
C THR A 120 -15.05 -14.79 -7.23
N ILE A 121 -14.44 -14.50 -6.08
CA ILE A 121 -13.93 -15.51 -5.14
C ILE A 121 -15.08 -16.38 -4.62
N ARG A 122 -16.22 -15.76 -4.29
CA ARG A 122 -17.44 -16.46 -3.87
C ARG A 122 -17.93 -17.43 -4.94
N THR A 123 -18.07 -16.97 -6.19
CA THR A 123 -18.53 -17.81 -7.30
C THR A 123 -17.58 -18.97 -7.56
N ASP A 124 -16.26 -18.77 -7.44
CA ASP A 124 -15.28 -19.84 -7.59
C ASP A 124 -15.43 -20.93 -6.52
N ILE A 125 -15.72 -20.54 -5.26
CA ILE A 125 -15.94 -21.46 -4.15
C ILE A 125 -17.30 -22.16 -4.27
N GLU A 126 -18.35 -21.44 -4.68
CA GLU A 126 -19.66 -22.05 -5.02
C GLU A 126 -19.53 -23.06 -6.18
N GLY A 127 -18.58 -22.82 -7.10
CA GLY A 127 -18.20 -23.73 -8.17
C GLY A 127 -17.33 -24.92 -7.73
N GLY A 128 -16.98 -25.03 -6.45
CA GLY A 128 -16.23 -26.14 -5.86
C GLY A 128 -14.72 -25.92 -5.72
N SER A 129 -14.19 -24.73 -6.02
CA SER A 129 -12.77 -24.42 -5.79
C SER A 129 -12.51 -24.26 -4.29
N SER A 130 -11.29 -24.58 -3.83
CA SER A 130 -10.90 -24.21 -2.46
C SER A 130 -10.71 -22.69 -2.32
N LEU A 131 -10.70 -22.15 -1.09
CA LEU A 131 -10.40 -20.75 -0.86
C LEU A 131 -9.01 -20.41 -1.39
N TYR A 132 -8.00 -21.26 -1.14
CA TYR A 132 -6.65 -21.11 -1.66
C TYR A 132 -6.64 -20.95 -3.18
N GLU A 133 -7.35 -21.81 -3.91
CA GLU A 133 -7.42 -21.77 -5.37
C GLU A 133 -8.08 -20.47 -5.87
N ALA A 134 -9.20 -20.08 -5.24
CA ALA A 134 -9.93 -18.87 -5.59
C ALA A 134 -9.09 -17.60 -5.37
N ILE A 135 -8.45 -17.44 -4.20
CA ILE A 135 -7.60 -16.28 -3.93
C ILE A 135 -6.31 -16.28 -4.75
N SER A 136 -5.82 -17.46 -5.16
CA SER A 136 -4.58 -17.58 -5.95
C SER A 136 -4.71 -17.04 -7.36
N LYS A 137 -5.93 -16.90 -7.88
CA LYS A 137 -6.21 -16.18 -9.14
C LYS A 137 -5.97 -14.67 -9.03
N HIS A 138 -5.73 -14.16 -7.82
CA HIS A 138 -5.57 -12.73 -7.52
C HIS A 138 -4.26 -12.41 -6.77
N PRO A 139 -3.08 -12.75 -7.33
CA PRO A 139 -1.78 -12.65 -6.64
C PRO A 139 -1.32 -11.22 -6.35
N VAL A 140 -1.93 -10.21 -6.99
CA VAL A 140 -1.64 -8.79 -6.72
C VAL A 140 -2.26 -8.33 -5.41
N GLN A 141 -3.42 -8.90 -5.05
CA GLN A 141 -4.16 -8.56 -3.84
C GLN A 141 -3.80 -9.48 -2.67
N PHE A 142 -3.61 -10.77 -2.95
CA PHE A 142 -3.23 -11.78 -1.99
C PHE A 142 -1.79 -12.20 -2.25
N ASP A 143 -0.87 -11.69 -1.43
CA ASP A 143 0.55 -12.03 -1.52
C ASP A 143 0.81 -13.51 -1.24
N GLU A 144 2.01 -13.97 -1.57
CA GLU A 144 2.41 -15.37 -1.42
C GLU A 144 2.22 -15.90 -0.01
N LEU A 145 2.58 -15.11 1.01
CA LEU A 145 2.37 -15.48 2.41
C LEU A 145 0.90 -15.76 2.71
N TYR A 146 -0.01 -14.86 2.30
CA TYR A 146 -1.45 -15.04 2.52
C TYR A 146 -1.92 -16.35 1.90
N ARG A 147 -1.56 -16.57 0.64
CA ARG A 147 -1.99 -17.75 -0.12
C ARG A 147 -1.47 -19.04 0.51
N ASN A 148 -0.19 -19.09 0.87
CA ASN A 148 0.42 -20.28 1.47
C ASN A 148 -0.16 -20.58 2.86
N LEU A 149 -0.40 -19.55 3.68
CA LEU A 149 -1.06 -19.71 4.97
C LEU A 149 -2.47 -20.29 4.81
N VAL A 150 -3.27 -19.72 3.91
CA VAL A 150 -4.62 -20.24 3.63
C VAL A 150 -4.57 -21.68 3.13
N ARG A 151 -3.65 -22.03 2.23
CA ARG A 151 -3.48 -23.41 1.75
C ARG A 151 -3.23 -24.38 2.91
N ALA A 152 -2.29 -24.02 3.79
CA ALA A 152 -1.94 -24.86 4.92
C ALA A 152 -3.09 -24.98 5.93
N GLY A 153 -3.81 -23.87 6.17
CA GLY A 153 -4.99 -23.85 7.03
C GLY A 153 -6.17 -24.66 6.49
N GLU A 154 -6.40 -24.62 5.18
CA GLU A 154 -7.40 -25.47 4.51
C GLU A 154 -7.01 -26.95 4.62
N GLY A 155 -5.76 -27.29 4.32
CA GLY A 155 -5.27 -28.68 4.37
C GLY A 155 -5.27 -29.28 5.78
N ALA A 156 -5.00 -28.47 6.81
CA ALA A 156 -4.98 -28.89 8.21
C ALA A 156 -6.34 -28.69 8.94
N GLY A 157 -7.36 -28.15 8.27
CA GLY A 157 -8.68 -27.92 8.89
C GLY A 157 -8.72 -26.81 9.94
N VAL A 158 -7.71 -25.93 10.00
CA VAL A 158 -7.57 -24.83 10.96
C VAL A 158 -7.69 -23.45 10.30
N LEU A 159 -8.49 -23.37 9.24
CA LEU A 159 -8.66 -22.18 8.42
C LEU A 159 -9.07 -20.94 9.25
N GLU A 160 -9.90 -21.12 10.28
CA GLU A 160 -10.30 -20.05 11.19
C GLU A 160 -9.10 -19.38 11.86
N THR A 161 -8.24 -20.18 12.50
CA THR A 161 -7.04 -19.71 13.18
C THR A 161 -6.09 -19.03 12.21
N VAL A 162 -5.92 -19.61 11.02
CA VAL A 162 -5.08 -19.04 9.97
C VAL A 162 -5.60 -17.69 9.49
N LEU A 163 -6.90 -17.56 9.23
CA LEU A 163 -7.50 -16.29 8.78
C LEU A 163 -7.39 -15.20 9.84
N ASP A 164 -7.61 -15.51 11.12
CA ASP A 164 -7.41 -14.56 12.23
C ASP A 164 -5.96 -14.06 12.27
N THR A 165 -5.04 -14.97 12.00
CA THR A 165 -3.63 -14.65 12.06
C THR A 165 -3.17 -13.81 10.87
N VAL A 166 -3.66 -14.14 9.67
CA VAL A 166 -3.45 -13.34 8.46
C VAL A 166 -4.07 -11.95 8.63
N ALA A 167 -5.26 -11.84 9.22
CA ALA A 167 -5.91 -10.58 9.50
C ALA A 167 -5.07 -9.69 10.41
N THR A 168 -4.63 -10.25 11.55
CA THR A 168 -3.77 -9.55 12.52
C THR A 168 -2.47 -9.07 11.87
N TYR A 169 -1.85 -9.92 11.06
CA TYR A 169 -0.66 -9.54 10.30
C TYR A 169 -0.92 -8.36 9.35
N LYS A 170 -2.00 -8.39 8.56
CA LYS A 170 -2.33 -7.29 7.63
C LYS A 170 -2.64 -5.99 8.36
N GLU A 171 -3.33 -6.06 9.50
CA GLU A 171 -3.63 -4.90 10.34
C GLU A 171 -2.36 -4.26 10.90
N ASN A 172 -1.44 -5.06 11.43
CA ASN A 172 -0.17 -4.56 11.96
C ASN A 172 0.68 -3.88 10.87
N ILE A 173 0.74 -4.47 9.67
CA ILE A 173 1.45 -3.87 8.53
C ILE A 173 0.81 -2.55 8.09
N GLU A 174 -0.52 -2.47 8.01
CA GLU A 174 -1.21 -1.25 7.62
C GLU A 174 -1.12 -0.16 8.71
N ALA A 175 -1.16 -0.55 9.98
CA ALA A 175 -0.93 0.34 11.12
C ALA A 175 0.47 0.93 11.10
N LEU A 176 1.50 0.09 10.86
CA LEU A 176 2.88 0.52 10.75
C LEU A 176 3.09 1.49 9.57
N LYS A 177 2.56 1.16 8.39
CA LYS A 177 2.58 2.05 7.22
C LYS A 177 1.87 3.37 7.52
N GLY A 178 0.74 3.32 8.23
CA GLY A 178 0.01 4.50 8.70
C GLY A 178 0.85 5.38 9.62
N LYS A 179 1.57 4.78 10.58
CA LYS A 179 2.48 5.48 11.50
C LYS A 179 3.62 6.15 10.74
N ILE A 180 4.30 5.42 9.86
CA ILE A 180 5.39 5.95 9.02
C ILE A 180 4.90 7.12 8.16
N LYS A 181 3.74 6.97 7.49
CA LYS A 181 3.18 8.03 6.66
C LYS A 181 2.85 9.29 7.46
N LYS A 182 2.32 9.14 8.67
CA LYS A 182 2.03 10.26 9.57
C LYS A 182 3.33 10.94 10.05
N ALA A 183 4.32 10.17 10.45
CA ALA A 183 5.63 10.66 10.88
C ALA A 183 6.34 11.48 9.79
N LEU A 184 6.25 11.04 8.52
CA LEU A 184 6.86 11.74 7.38
C LEU A 184 6.06 12.95 6.88
N PHE A 185 4.78 13.07 7.26
CA PHE A 185 3.93 14.15 6.78
C PHE A 185 4.40 15.52 7.26
N TYR A 186 4.74 15.65 8.55
CA TYR A 186 5.22 16.91 9.12
C TYR A 186 6.53 17.40 8.47
N PRO A 187 7.59 16.57 8.37
CA PRO A 187 8.80 16.90 7.61
C PRO A 187 8.53 17.34 6.18
N ALA A 188 7.69 16.60 5.45
CA ALA A 188 7.37 16.92 4.07
C ALA A 188 6.64 18.27 3.94
N MET A 189 5.70 18.56 4.83
CA MET A 189 4.97 19.83 4.83
C MET A 189 5.87 21.02 5.15
N VAL A 190 6.74 20.90 6.15
CA VAL A 190 7.66 21.97 6.55
C VAL A 190 8.67 22.26 5.43
N VAL A 191 9.25 21.22 4.82
CA VAL A 191 10.15 21.38 3.67
C VAL A 191 9.41 21.98 2.47
N ALA A 192 8.17 21.56 2.19
CA ALA A 192 7.38 22.14 1.12
C ALA A 192 7.12 23.65 1.34
N VAL A 193 6.75 24.05 2.55
CA VAL A 193 6.56 25.47 2.90
C VAL A 193 7.88 26.23 2.76
N ALA A 194 8.99 25.68 3.26
CA ALA A 194 10.31 26.31 3.13
C ALA A 194 10.70 26.51 1.65
N ILE A 195 10.45 25.53 0.78
CA ILE A 195 10.69 25.62 -0.66
C ILE A 195 9.79 26.70 -1.29
N ILE A 196 8.51 26.76 -0.93
CA ILE A 196 7.57 27.77 -1.45
C ILE A 196 8.02 29.18 -1.06
N VAL A 197 8.34 29.40 0.22
CA VAL A 197 8.81 30.70 0.72
C VAL A 197 10.12 31.08 0.04
N SER A 198 11.06 30.14 -0.08
CA SER A 198 12.32 30.32 -0.79
C SER A 198 12.11 30.71 -2.26
N ALA A 199 11.19 30.04 -2.95
CA ALA A 199 10.85 30.34 -4.34
C ALA A 199 10.25 31.74 -4.49
N ILE A 200 9.36 32.17 -3.59
CA ILE A 200 8.77 33.52 -3.60
C ILE A 200 9.87 34.58 -3.44
N LEU A 201 10.79 34.39 -2.47
CA LEU A 201 11.89 35.32 -2.26
C LEU A 201 12.81 35.42 -3.50
N LEU A 202 13.17 34.28 -4.09
CA LEU A 202 14.03 34.24 -5.27
C LEU A 202 13.38 34.84 -6.53
N ILE A 203 12.07 34.64 -6.71
CA ILE A 203 11.34 35.08 -7.92
C ILE A 203 10.96 36.56 -7.84
N PHE A 204 10.50 37.04 -6.68
CA PHE A 204 9.94 38.38 -6.56
C PHE A 204 10.87 39.37 -5.87
N VAL A 205 11.54 38.94 -4.80
CA VAL A 205 12.28 39.87 -3.93
C VAL A 205 13.69 40.11 -4.46
N VAL A 206 14.41 39.04 -4.80
CA VAL A 206 15.79 39.13 -5.30
C VAL A 206 15.92 40.01 -6.55
N PRO A 207 15.03 39.94 -7.57
CA PRO A 207 15.14 40.81 -8.75
C PRO A 207 14.90 42.29 -8.45
N GLN A 208 14.01 42.62 -7.51
CA GLN A 208 13.79 44.01 -7.10
C GLN A 208 15.07 44.62 -6.48
N PHE A 209 15.81 43.83 -5.70
CA PHE A 209 17.12 44.27 -5.19
C PHE A 209 18.15 44.43 -6.31
N GLU A 210 18.17 43.54 -7.30
CA GLU A 210 19.07 43.68 -8.45
C GLU A 210 18.81 44.99 -9.22
N GLU A 211 17.54 45.32 -9.50
CA GLU A 211 17.17 46.56 -10.19
C GLU A 211 17.65 47.80 -9.44
N VAL A 212 17.44 47.85 -8.12
CA VAL A 212 17.89 48.97 -7.27
C VAL A 212 19.41 49.14 -7.35
N PHE A 213 20.18 48.05 -7.28
CA PHE A 213 21.65 48.11 -7.34
C PHE A 213 22.17 48.54 -8.71
N SER A 214 21.55 48.04 -9.78
CA SER A 214 21.90 48.44 -11.14
C SER A 214 21.70 49.95 -11.36
N GLY A 215 20.67 50.55 -10.72
CA GLY A 215 20.40 51.99 -10.77
C GLY A 215 21.48 52.85 -10.08
N PHE A 216 22.25 52.28 -9.15
CA PHE A 216 23.40 52.96 -8.50
C PHE A 216 24.73 52.75 -9.23
N GLY A 217 24.76 52.00 -10.35
CA GLY A 217 25.98 51.70 -11.09
C GLY A 217 26.97 50.81 -10.33
N ALA A 218 26.52 50.11 -9.27
CA ALA A 218 27.32 49.24 -8.45
C ALA A 218 27.06 47.77 -8.78
N GLU A 219 28.11 46.95 -8.87
CA GLU A 219 27.97 45.52 -9.04
C GLU A 219 27.50 44.85 -7.73
N LEU A 220 26.58 43.89 -7.85
CA LEU A 220 26.13 43.09 -6.71
C LEU A 220 27.29 42.33 -6.07
N PRO A 221 27.32 42.14 -4.73
CA PRO A 221 28.29 41.27 -4.08
C PRO A 221 28.27 39.84 -4.64
N ALA A 222 29.42 39.17 -4.70
CA ALA A 222 29.56 37.81 -5.26
C ALA A 222 28.56 36.78 -4.68
N PHE A 223 28.27 36.88 -3.38
CA PHE A 223 27.29 36.01 -2.71
C PHE A 223 25.86 36.27 -3.20
N THR A 224 25.48 37.53 -3.41
CA THR A 224 24.17 37.92 -3.96
C THR A 224 24.07 37.54 -5.44
N GLN A 225 25.15 37.69 -6.22
CA GLN A 225 25.22 37.24 -7.61
C GLN A 225 25.01 35.72 -7.73
N MET A 226 25.60 34.93 -6.83
CA MET A 226 25.38 33.48 -6.78
C MET A 226 23.90 33.14 -6.52
N ILE A 227 23.24 33.83 -5.59
CA ILE A 227 21.81 33.62 -5.27
C ILE A 227 20.92 34.03 -6.46
N VAL A 228 21.21 35.15 -7.11
CA VAL A 228 20.53 35.60 -8.34
C VAL A 228 20.71 34.57 -9.47
N GLY A 229 21.92 34.03 -9.65
CA GLY A 229 22.20 32.98 -10.62
C GLY A 229 21.41 31.69 -10.34
N MET A 230 21.36 31.26 -9.08
CA MET A 230 20.54 30.13 -8.65
C MET A 230 19.04 30.39 -8.87
N SER A 231 18.55 31.61 -8.64
CA SER A 231 17.18 32.00 -8.92
C SER A 231 16.86 31.83 -10.41
N ARG A 232 17.66 32.43 -11.30
CA ARG A 232 17.44 32.33 -12.76
C ARG A 232 17.47 30.89 -13.25
N PHE A 233 18.41 30.08 -12.75
CA PHE A 233 18.46 28.65 -13.07
C PHE A 233 17.18 27.93 -12.60
N THR A 234 16.75 28.18 -11.37
CA THR A 234 15.56 27.57 -10.79
C THR A 234 14.30 27.96 -11.56
N VAL A 235 14.13 29.25 -11.89
CA VAL A 235 12.96 29.77 -12.63
C VAL A 235 12.95 29.31 -14.09
N SER A 236 14.11 29.16 -14.73
CA SER A 236 14.19 28.73 -16.12
C SER A 236 13.99 27.21 -16.26
N TYR A 237 14.51 26.42 -15.32
CA TYR A 237 14.57 24.95 -15.42
C TYR A 237 13.71 24.20 -14.39
N TRP A 238 12.78 24.84 -13.67
CA TRP A 238 11.93 24.17 -12.67
C TRP A 238 11.18 22.95 -13.23
N TRP A 239 10.66 23.06 -14.46
CA TRP A 239 9.95 21.98 -15.15
C TRP A 239 10.90 20.82 -15.49
N LEU A 240 12.13 21.11 -15.90
CA LEU A 240 13.17 20.12 -16.18
C LEU A 240 13.61 19.41 -14.90
N MET A 241 13.74 20.13 -13.78
CA MET A 241 14.05 19.55 -12.47
C MET A 241 12.94 18.61 -11.99
N LEU A 242 11.67 18.97 -12.17
CA LEU A 242 10.55 18.09 -11.87
C LEU A 242 10.52 16.85 -12.77
N LEU A 243 10.83 17.02 -14.06
CA LEU A 243 10.87 15.92 -15.02
C LEU A 243 12.03 14.96 -14.72
N ILE A 244 13.21 15.48 -14.39
CA ILE A 244 14.36 14.68 -13.95
C ILE A 244 14.03 13.98 -12.63
N ALA A 245 13.47 14.66 -11.63
CA ALA A 245 13.11 14.04 -10.36
C ALA A 245 12.07 12.91 -10.56
N GLY A 246 10.98 13.20 -11.28
CA GLY A 246 9.95 12.22 -11.60
C GLY A 246 10.48 11.06 -12.44
N GLY A 247 11.26 11.35 -13.48
CA GLY A 247 11.90 10.36 -14.34
C GLY A 247 12.91 9.50 -13.60
N SER A 248 13.66 10.08 -12.65
CA SER A 248 14.59 9.35 -11.78
C SER A 248 13.84 8.40 -10.86
N ILE A 249 12.73 8.83 -10.24
CA ILE A 249 11.91 7.98 -9.36
C ILE A 249 11.28 6.84 -10.16
N VAL A 250 10.71 7.12 -11.33
CA VAL A 250 10.10 6.11 -12.20
C VAL A 250 11.16 5.15 -12.75
N GLY A 251 12.28 5.67 -13.24
CA GLY A 251 13.40 4.87 -13.74
C GLY A 251 14.03 3.99 -12.66
N PHE A 252 14.24 4.55 -11.47
CA PHE A 252 14.75 3.82 -10.31
C PHE A 252 13.78 2.72 -9.87
N THR A 253 12.49 3.03 -9.72
CA THR A 253 11.49 2.01 -9.34
C THR A 253 11.33 0.92 -10.40
N TYR A 254 11.44 1.27 -11.68
CA TYR A 254 11.43 0.31 -12.78
C TYR A 254 12.67 -0.60 -12.76
N ALA A 255 13.86 -0.03 -12.63
CA ALA A 255 15.12 -0.77 -12.56
C ALA A 255 15.18 -1.66 -11.31
N TYR A 256 14.75 -1.14 -10.15
CA TYR A 256 14.70 -1.86 -8.89
C TYR A 256 13.77 -3.08 -8.97
N LYS A 257 12.58 -2.95 -9.57
CA LYS A 257 11.64 -4.08 -9.71
C LYS A 257 12.13 -5.15 -10.69
N ARG A 258 13.01 -4.81 -11.64
CA ARG A 258 13.42 -5.72 -12.72
C ARG A 258 14.76 -6.42 -12.47
N SER A 259 15.61 -5.87 -11.59
CA SER A 259 16.96 -6.39 -11.35
C SER A 259 17.12 -6.94 -9.94
N PRO A 260 17.17 -8.28 -9.77
CA PRO A 260 17.46 -8.91 -8.49
C PRO A 260 18.80 -8.44 -7.90
N LYS A 261 19.85 -8.30 -8.73
CA LYS A 261 21.17 -7.80 -8.29
C LYS A 261 21.10 -6.38 -7.72
N MET A 262 20.24 -5.52 -8.29
CA MET A 262 20.02 -4.17 -7.76
C MET A 262 19.29 -4.21 -6.43
N GLN A 263 18.30 -5.09 -6.27
CA GLN A 263 17.61 -5.32 -4.99
C GLN A 263 18.60 -5.79 -3.91
N HIS A 264 19.41 -6.82 -4.18
CA HIS A 264 20.43 -7.31 -3.24
C HIS A 264 21.43 -6.24 -2.81
N THR A 265 21.90 -5.44 -3.77
CA THR A 265 22.87 -4.39 -3.49
C THR A 265 22.21 -3.32 -2.63
N MET A 266 21.04 -2.83 -3.03
CA MET A 266 20.29 -1.83 -2.28
C MET A 266 19.91 -2.31 -0.88
N ASP A 267 19.44 -3.54 -0.73
CA ASP A 267 19.12 -4.16 0.56
C ASP A 267 20.36 -4.23 1.45
N ARG A 268 21.56 -4.43 0.90
CA ARG A 268 22.79 -4.42 1.69
C ARG A 268 23.23 -3.01 2.09
N TRP A 269 22.98 -2.01 1.24
CA TRP A 269 23.31 -0.61 1.53
C TRP A 269 22.34 0.01 2.52
N ILE A 270 21.04 -0.24 2.38
CA ILE A 270 20.00 0.31 3.26
C ILE A 270 20.18 -0.16 4.71
N LEU A 271 20.68 -1.40 4.89
CA LEU A 271 21.04 -1.96 6.19
C LEU A 271 22.22 -1.27 6.88
N LYS A 272 23.01 -0.47 6.15
CA LYS A 272 24.14 0.30 6.71
C LYS A 272 23.78 1.76 7.03
N VAL A 273 22.63 2.24 6.57
CA VAL A 273 22.20 3.60 6.85
C VAL A 273 21.81 3.69 8.33
N PRO A 274 22.36 4.64 9.12
CA PRO A 274 21.98 4.81 10.52
C PRO A 274 20.47 4.97 10.66
N VAL A 275 19.88 4.41 11.72
CA VAL A 275 18.43 4.38 12.01
C VAL A 275 17.60 3.55 11.01
N ILE A 276 17.75 3.75 9.70
CA ILE A 276 16.99 2.98 8.68
C ILE A 276 17.42 1.51 8.67
N GLY A 277 18.72 1.23 8.75
CA GLY A 277 19.22 -0.14 8.75
C GLY A 277 18.78 -0.93 9.98
N GLU A 278 18.71 -0.27 11.13
CA GLU A 278 18.17 -0.83 12.37
C GLU A 278 16.67 -1.14 12.23
N ILE A 279 15.88 -0.19 11.72
CA ILE A 279 14.45 -0.41 11.42
C ILE A 279 14.26 -1.61 10.49
N MET A 280 15.07 -1.72 9.44
CA MET A 280 14.96 -2.79 8.45
C MET A 280 15.36 -4.16 9.03
N ASN A 281 16.45 -4.24 9.80
CA ASN A 281 16.85 -5.47 10.50
C ASN A 281 15.79 -5.90 11.52
N ASN A 282 15.38 -4.99 12.41
CA ASN A 282 14.40 -5.27 13.45
C ASN A 282 13.05 -5.66 12.83
N SER A 283 12.64 -5.01 11.72
CA SER A 283 11.41 -5.37 11.00
C SER A 283 11.50 -6.74 10.34
N ALA A 284 12.66 -7.11 9.78
CA ALA A 284 12.86 -8.44 9.19
C ALA A 284 12.81 -9.54 10.25
N ILE A 285 13.45 -9.33 11.42
CA ILE A 285 13.41 -10.25 12.56
C ILE A 285 11.98 -10.37 13.11
N ALA A 286 11.28 -9.24 13.30
CA ALA A 286 9.90 -9.21 13.77
C ALA A 286 8.97 -10.01 12.84
N ARG A 287 9.05 -9.77 11.52
CA ARG A 287 8.25 -10.53 10.53
C ARG A 287 8.61 -11.99 10.53
N PHE A 288 9.91 -12.34 10.54
CA PHE A 288 10.35 -13.72 10.63
C PHE A 288 9.75 -14.42 11.86
N ALA A 289 9.92 -13.83 13.04
CA ALA A 289 9.48 -14.42 14.30
C ALA A 289 7.95 -14.52 14.36
N ARG A 290 7.24 -13.44 14.00
CA ARG A 290 5.76 -13.43 13.97
C ARG A 290 5.25 -14.47 13.00
N THR A 291 5.68 -14.43 11.74
CA THR A 291 5.17 -15.32 10.70
C THR A 291 5.51 -16.78 11.01
N THR A 292 6.70 -17.06 11.53
CA THR A 292 7.06 -18.45 11.93
C THR A 292 6.21 -18.92 13.10
N ALA A 293 6.03 -18.10 14.14
CA ALA A 293 5.18 -18.43 15.30
C ALA A 293 3.74 -18.75 14.88
N VAL A 294 3.19 -17.90 14.03
CA VAL A 294 1.85 -18.01 13.45
C VAL A 294 1.68 -19.32 12.66
N THR A 295 2.61 -19.58 11.76
CA THR A 295 2.54 -20.73 10.85
C THR A 295 2.72 -22.03 11.62
N PHE A 296 3.66 -22.04 12.57
CA PHE A 296 3.92 -23.19 13.43
C PHE A 296 2.76 -23.46 14.41
N LYS A 297 2.17 -22.41 15.00
CA LYS A 297 0.98 -22.53 15.85
C LYS A 297 -0.25 -23.04 15.11
N ALA A 298 -0.35 -22.76 13.80
CA ALA A 298 -1.36 -23.33 12.93
C ALA A 298 -1.10 -24.81 12.57
N GLY A 299 -0.10 -25.46 13.16
CA GLY A 299 0.19 -26.88 12.95
C GLY A 299 0.95 -27.19 11.67
N VAL A 300 1.46 -26.17 10.96
CA VAL A 300 2.27 -26.37 9.77
C VAL A 300 3.66 -26.87 10.18
N PRO A 301 4.19 -27.95 9.55
CA PRO A 301 5.53 -28.46 9.84
C PRO A 301 6.59 -27.36 9.71
N LEU A 302 7.57 -27.35 10.61
CA LEU A 302 8.52 -26.23 10.71
C LEU A 302 9.32 -25.99 9.43
N VAL A 303 9.75 -27.04 8.74
CA VAL A 303 10.50 -26.93 7.47
C VAL A 303 9.65 -26.23 6.41
N GLU A 304 8.38 -26.59 6.30
CA GLU A 304 7.44 -25.94 5.38
C GLU A 304 7.17 -24.49 5.80
N ALA A 305 6.99 -24.25 7.11
CA ALA A 305 6.83 -22.93 7.68
C ALA A 305 8.01 -22.01 7.34
N LEU A 306 9.26 -22.47 7.51
CA LEU A 306 10.46 -21.69 7.17
C LEU A 306 10.53 -21.38 5.66
N GLY A 307 10.13 -22.32 4.80
CA GLY A 307 10.02 -22.09 3.36
C GLY A 307 9.02 -20.96 3.01
N ILE A 308 7.86 -20.94 3.68
CA ILE A 308 6.83 -19.91 3.50
C ILE A 308 7.29 -18.57 4.08
N VAL A 309 7.94 -18.58 5.25
CA VAL A 309 8.37 -17.37 5.97
C VAL A 309 9.51 -16.66 5.25
N ALA A 310 10.37 -17.37 4.52
CA ALA A 310 11.50 -16.77 3.83
C ALA A 310 11.10 -15.54 2.99
N GLY A 311 10.05 -15.66 2.17
CA GLY A 311 9.52 -14.56 1.35
C GLY A 311 8.78 -13.47 2.13
N ALA A 312 8.40 -13.73 3.38
CA ALA A 312 7.69 -12.79 4.25
C ALA A 312 8.61 -11.84 5.04
N THR A 313 9.91 -12.16 5.14
CA THR A 313 10.91 -11.32 5.83
C THR A 313 10.99 -9.91 5.22
N GLY A 314 10.76 -9.79 3.91
CA GLY A 314 10.73 -8.53 3.17
C GLY A 314 12.11 -7.86 3.02
N ASN A 315 13.18 -8.62 3.24
CA ASN A 315 14.55 -8.26 2.89
C ASN A 315 15.23 -9.50 2.32
N LYS A 316 15.87 -9.38 1.16
CA LYS A 316 16.40 -10.54 0.44
C LYS A 316 17.53 -11.24 1.19
N VAL A 317 18.30 -10.52 2.01
CA VAL A 317 19.35 -11.09 2.86
C VAL A 317 18.78 -12.00 3.94
N TYR A 318 17.66 -11.60 4.55
CA TYR A 318 16.96 -12.44 5.53
C TYR A 318 16.23 -13.61 4.86
N GLU A 319 15.66 -13.42 3.67
CA GLU A 319 15.06 -14.50 2.89
C GLU A 319 16.07 -15.62 2.62
N GLU A 320 17.26 -15.29 2.11
CA GLU A 320 18.32 -16.28 1.88
C GLU A 320 18.80 -16.96 3.17
N ALA A 321 18.91 -16.20 4.26
CA ALA A 321 19.27 -16.74 5.57
C ALA A 321 18.22 -17.76 6.06
N VAL A 322 16.93 -17.45 5.91
CA VAL A 322 15.84 -18.35 6.33
C VAL A 322 15.76 -19.58 5.42
N LEU A 323 16.00 -19.44 4.12
CA LEU A 323 16.09 -20.60 3.21
C LEU A 323 17.25 -21.53 3.58
N ARG A 324 18.40 -20.98 3.92
CA ARG A 324 19.53 -21.77 4.41
C ARG A 324 19.20 -22.46 5.74
N MET A 325 18.54 -21.76 6.66
CA MET A 325 18.07 -22.37 7.91
C MET A 325 17.08 -23.51 7.67
N ARG A 326 16.17 -23.35 6.72
CA ARG A 326 15.23 -24.42 6.32
C ARG A 326 16.00 -25.66 5.86
N ASP A 327 17.02 -25.47 5.04
CA ASP A 327 17.83 -26.58 4.52
C ASP A 327 18.55 -27.29 5.68
N ASP A 328 19.16 -26.54 6.60
CA ASP A 328 19.82 -27.12 7.79
C ASP A 328 18.82 -27.89 8.68
N VAL A 329 17.65 -27.32 8.95
CA VAL A 329 16.60 -27.95 9.77
C VAL A 329 16.01 -29.19 9.07
N SER A 330 15.92 -29.18 7.74
CA SER A 330 15.41 -30.33 6.97
C SER A 330 16.33 -31.58 7.07
N VAL A 331 17.61 -31.36 7.34
CA VAL A 331 18.61 -32.43 7.56
C VAL A 331 18.66 -32.85 9.04
N GLY A 332 17.87 -32.21 9.92
CA GLY A 332 17.71 -32.57 11.32
C GLY A 332 18.53 -31.73 12.30
N TYR A 333 19.15 -30.64 11.87
CA TYR A 333 19.80 -29.71 12.80
C TYR A 333 18.76 -28.92 13.61
N PRO A 334 19.01 -28.66 14.90
CA PRO A 334 18.18 -27.76 15.70
C PRO A 334 18.10 -26.36 15.10
N VAL A 335 16.96 -25.69 15.28
CA VAL A 335 16.69 -24.37 14.69
C VAL A 335 17.66 -23.33 15.25
N ASN A 336 17.97 -23.41 16.54
CA ASN A 336 18.92 -22.49 17.17
C ASN A 336 20.33 -22.60 16.57
N MET A 337 20.77 -23.80 16.18
CA MET A 337 22.04 -24.05 15.50
C MET A 337 22.02 -23.44 14.10
N ALA A 338 20.95 -23.68 13.34
CA ALA A 338 20.77 -23.09 12.02
C ALA A 338 20.81 -21.55 12.06
N MET A 339 20.17 -20.93 13.05
CA MET A 339 20.23 -19.47 13.27
C MET A 339 21.64 -18.96 13.57
N LYS A 340 22.44 -19.71 14.35
CA LYS A 340 23.83 -19.35 14.65
C LYS A 340 24.70 -19.38 13.39
N GLN A 341 24.51 -20.37 12.51
CA GLN A 341 25.32 -20.52 11.30
C GLN A 341 25.15 -19.34 10.33
N VAL A 342 23.93 -18.82 10.20
CA VAL A 342 23.66 -17.68 9.31
C VAL A 342 24.14 -16.34 9.86
N ASN A 343 24.41 -16.23 11.17
CA ASN A 343 24.95 -15.03 11.83
C ASN A 343 24.18 -13.73 11.53
N ARG A 344 22.84 -13.81 11.38
CA ARG A 344 21.95 -12.65 11.14
C ARG A 344 20.96 -12.38 12.27
N PHE A 345 20.77 -13.35 13.15
CA PHE A 345 19.86 -13.25 14.26
C PHE A 345 20.62 -12.83 15.52
N PRO A 346 20.15 -11.80 16.25
CA PRO A 346 20.73 -11.42 17.53
C PRO A 346 20.65 -12.55 18.55
N HIS A 347 21.55 -12.52 19.54
CA HIS A 347 21.68 -13.57 20.55
C HIS A 347 20.35 -13.89 21.26
N MET A 348 19.56 -12.87 21.56
CA MET A 348 18.25 -13.03 22.21
C MET A 348 17.30 -13.90 21.37
N VAL A 349 17.25 -13.70 20.05
CA VAL A 349 16.39 -14.50 19.14
C VAL A 349 16.82 -15.96 19.15
N VAL A 350 18.13 -16.20 19.05
CA VAL A 350 18.72 -17.54 19.06
C VAL A 350 18.41 -18.26 20.38
N GLN A 351 18.54 -17.56 21.51
CA GLN A 351 18.26 -18.12 22.83
C GLN A 351 16.78 -18.42 23.05
N MET A 352 15.89 -17.49 22.71
CA MET A 352 14.45 -17.69 22.84
C MET A 352 13.98 -18.86 21.96
N THR A 353 14.57 -19.01 20.77
CA THR A 353 14.33 -20.15 19.89
C THR A 353 14.80 -21.45 20.51
N ALA A 354 16.01 -21.48 21.08
CA ALA A 354 16.55 -22.66 21.77
C ALA A 354 15.64 -23.11 22.93
N ILE A 355 15.25 -22.17 23.79
CA ILE A 355 14.35 -22.44 24.93
C ILE A 355 12.99 -22.94 24.43
N GLY A 356 12.45 -22.32 23.38
CA GLY A 356 11.18 -22.72 22.79
C GLY A 356 11.21 -24.11 22.15
N GLU A 357 12.32 -24.45 21.49
CA GLU A 357 12.54 -25.76 20.86
C GLU A 357 12.68 -26.86 21.91
N GLU A 358 13.49 -26.65 22.95
CA GLU A 358 13.66 -27.59 24.08
C GLU A 358 12.36 -27.78 24.89
N ALA A 359 11.58 -26.72 25.09
CA ALA A 359 10.33 -26.76 25.85
C ALA A 359 9.10 -27.15 24.99
N GLY A 360 9.26 -27.36 23.68
CA GLY A 360 8.14 -27.63 22.76
C GLY A 360 7.15 -26.45 22.60
N ALA A 361 7.57 -25.23 22.96
CA ALA A 361 6.78 -24.01 22.96
C ALA A 361 7.39 -22.93 22.04
N LEU A 362 7.88 -23.35 20.87
CA LEU A 362 8.59 -22.50 19.91
C LEU A 362 7.73 -21.34 19.42
N ASP A 363 6.43 -21.57 19.18
CA ASP A 363 5.47 -20.54 18.80
C ASP A 363 5.40 -19.42 19.85
N THR A 364 5.29 -19.78 21.13
CA THR A 364 5.14 -18.83 22.24
C THR A 364 6.39 -17.97 22.40
N MET A 365 7.57 -18.58 22.28
CA MET A 365 8.83 -17.83 22.38
C MET A 365 9.05 -16.91 21.17
N LEU A 366 8.73 -17.38 19.95
CA LEU A 366 8.81 -16.56 18.75
C LEU A 366 7.80 -15.40 18.76
N PHE A 367 6.62 -15.57 19.37
CA PHE A 367 5.69 -14.45 19.58
C PHE A 367 6.27 -13.35 20.47
N LYS A 368 6.94 -13.71 21.57
CA LYS A 368 7.62 -12.73 22.43
C LYS A 368 8.76 -12.01 21.70
N VAL A 369 9.53 -12.75 20.89
CA VAL A 369 10.57 -12.15 20.04
C VAL A 369 9.94 -11.16 19.06
N ALA A 370 8.84 -11.53 18.42
CA ALA A 370 8.14 -10.66 17.49
C ALA A 370 7.66 -9.36 18.17
N GLU A 371 7.01 -9.46 19.32
CA GLU A 371 6.52 -8.30 20.08
C GLU A 371 7.66 -7.35 20.49
N TYR A 372 8.77 -7.92 20.95
CA TYR A 372 9.96 -7.14 21.31
C TYR A 372 10.51 -6.37 20.10
N TYR A 373 10.73 -7.04 18.95
CA TYR A 373 11.27 -6.36 17.77
C TYR A 373 10.27 -5.44 17.07
N GLU A 374 8.96 -5.70 17.17
CA GLU A 374 7.91 -4.75 16.76
C GLU A 374 7.98 -3.46 17.60
N GLN A 375 8.23 -3.59 18.91
CA GLN A 375 8.46 -2.44 19.79
C GLN A 375 9.74 -1.68 19.41
N GLU A 376 10.84 -2.39 19.14
CA GLU A 376 12.10 -1.75 18.70
C GLU A 376 11.95 -1.03 17.36
N VAL A 377 11.19 -1.60 16.41
CA VAL A 377 10.83 -0.89 15.17
C VAL A 377 10.06 0.39 15.47
N ASN A 378 9.09 0.34 16.39
CA ASN A 378 8.33 1.52 16.79
C ASN A 378 9.22 2.60 17.41
N ASN A 379 10.11 2.21 18.32
CA ASN A 379 11.07 3.12 18.97
C ASN A 379 12.01 3.77 17.94
N ALA A 380 12.54 2.97 17.00
CA ALA A 380 13.42 3.48 15.96
C ALA A 380 12.71 4.41 14.97
N VAL A 381 11.43 4.17 14.66
CA VAL A 381 10.60 5.10 13.86
C VAL A 381 10.37 6.41 14.59
N ASP A 382 10.15 6.37 15.90
CA ASP A 382 9.97 7.57 16.72
C ASP A 382 11.29 8.37 16.85
N ALA A 383 12.42 7.68 16.99
CA ALA A 383 13.76 8.29 16.97
C ALA A 383 14.11 8.91 15.60
N LEU A 384 13.71 8.27 14.49
CA LEU A 384 13.87 8.86 13.16
C LEU A 384 13.09 10.18 13.05
N SER A 385 11.89 10.22 13.63
CA SER A 385 11.04 11.41 13.61
C SER A 385 11.65 12.56 14.42
N SER A 386 12.23 12.27 15.59
CA SER A 386 12.87 13.30 16.42
C SER A 386 14.17 13.84 15.82
N LEU A 387 14.93 13.02 15.10
CA LEU A 387 16.15 13.47 14.41
C LEU A 387 15.88 14.35 13.19
N LEU A 388 14.73 14.16 12.52
CA LEU A 388 14.35 14.99 11.38
C LEU A 388 14.13 16.46 11.78
N GLU A 389 13.64 16.73 12.99
CA GLU A 389 13.33 18.10 13.42
C GLU A 389 14.58 19.01 13.49
N PRO A 390 15.68 18.64 14.19
CA PRO A 390 16.93 19.40 14.13
C PRO A 390 17.50 19.53 12.72
N MET A 391 17.44 18.46 11.92
CA MET A 391 17.93 18.51 10.54
C MET A 391 17.15 19.53 9.69
N ILE A 392 15.83 19.57 9.85
CA ILE A 392 14.96 20.54 9.18
C ILE A 392 15.27 21.95 9.66
N MET A 393 15.46 22.16 10.96
CA MET A 393 15.84 23.48 11.51
C MET A 393 17.17 23.97 10.93
N VAL A 394 18.19 23.11 10.86
CA VAL A 394 19.49 23.45 10.26
C VAL A 394 19.32 23.75 8.77
N PHE A 395 18.55 22.93 8.05
CA PHE A 395 18.29 23.12 6.63
C PHE A 395 17.57 24.45 6.34
N ILE A 396 16.49 24.74 7.06
CA ILE A 396 15.73 26.00 6.93
C ILE A 396 16.58 27.18 7.36
N GLY A 397 17.27 27.08 8.50
CA GLY A 397 18.16 28.13 8.99
C GLY A 397 19.25 28.46 7.97
N THR A 398 19.82 27.45 7.31
CA THR A 398 20.82 27.65 6.26
C THR A 398 20.23 28.30 5.01
N ILE A 399 19.08 27.83 4.54
CA ILE A 399 18.43 28.38 3.34
C ILE A 399 17.93 29.80 3.58
N VAL A 400 17.08 30.00 4.59
CA VAL A 400 16.47 31.29 4.90
C VAL A 400 17.52 32.27 5.40
N GLY A 401 18.41 31.84 6.30
CA GLY A 401 19.51 32.68 6.79
C GLY A 401 20.46 33.09 5.66
N GLY A 402 20.81 32.15 4.77
CA GLY A 402 21.59 32.45 3.57
C GLY A 402 20.91 33.47 2.66
N MET A 403 19.60 33.34 2.44
CA MET A 403 18.83 34.32 1.65
C MET A 403 18.81 35.70 2.30
N VAL A 404 18.53 35.78 3.60
CA VAL A 404 18.51 37.05 4.35
C VAL A 404 19.88 37.72 4.26
N ILE A 405 20.97 37.00 4.55
CA ILE A 405 22.32 37.55 4.41
C ILE A 405 22.56 38.05 2.98
N GLY A 406 22.17 37.27 1.97
CA GLY A 406 22.30 37.62 0.55
C GLY A 406 21.54 38.89 0.16
N MET A 407 20.40 39.15 0.79
CA MET A 407 19.58 40.34 0.56
C MET A 407 20.06 41.57 1.32
N TYR A 408 20.60 41.41 2.53
CA TYR A 408 21.07 42.52 3.36
C TYR A 408 22.52 42.93 3.09
N LEU A 409 23.37 42.00 2.65
CA LEU A 409 24.78 42.29 2.34
C LEU A 409 24.96 43.44 1.33
N PRO A 410 24.15 43.53 0.25
CA PRO A 410 24.20 44.66 -0.66
C PRO A 410 23.92 46.00 0.05
N ILE A 411 22.91 46.06 0.93
CA ILE A 411 22.51 47.28 1.65
C ILE A 411 23.70 47.85 2.45
N PHE A 412 24.43 46.99 3.15
CA PHE A 412 25.62 47.40 3.90
C PHE A 412 26.75 47.94 2.99
N LYS A 413 26.89 47.40 1.78
CA LYS A 413 27.90 47.88 0.82
C LYS A 413 27.52 49.21 0.16
N LEU A 414 26.24 49.47 -0.11
CA LEU A 414 25.82 50.80 -0.59
C LEU A 414 26.06 51.89 0.46
N GLY A 415 25.81 51.59 1.74
CA GLY A 415 26.12 52.53 2.83
C GLY A 415 27.61 52.90 2.93
N ALA A 416 28.51 52.02 2.45
CA ALA A 416 29.95 52.26 2.43
C ALA A 416 30.47 52.95 1.15
N VAL A 417 29.61 53.13 0.13
CA VAL A 417 29.94 53.80 -1.14
C VAL A 417 29.34 55.21 -1.21
N VAL A 418 28.29 55.48 -0.41
CA VAL A 418 27.59 56.78 -0.34
C VAL A 418 28.09 57.66 0.82
N GLY A 419 28.98 57.14 1.68
CA GLY A 419 29.78 57.91 2.63
C GLY A 419 31.25 57.81 2.28
#